data_AF-A0A3M7PVJ7-F1
#
_entry.id   AF-A0A3M7PVJ7-F1
#
_cell.length_a   1.000
_cell.length_b   1.000
_cell.length_c   1.000
_cell.angle_alpha   90.00
_cell.angle_beta   90.00
_cell.angle_gamma   90.00
#
_symmetry.space_group_name_H-M   'P 1'
#
loop_
_entity.id
_entity.type
_entity.pdbx_description
1 polymer ?
#
loop_
_entity_poly.entity_id
_entity_poly.type
_entity_poly.pdbx_seq_one_letter_code
_entity_poly.pdbx_strand_id
1 'polypeptide(L)'
;MLKTKKYFLSFLILILVILTSIAYLGKINQNLFIQKLDYRSDLVLSPANKQENPVIKIDAKNGTYNFLQQYPWTTECSLKSEIFKNFDLSRVEKIDYSIPAEPDTHQFRITRAVLVYFPIEQVQNFHHEFRWLYRSWIEMQKHEPKKWRTDLVVFVRNEQQFFSNSFFTKLNCSFWHKRTSPKDKPMCVLINYEAIRARKLASNDINFSSNNQLYNFILRKINIFDDSDTNLNVFYHFLKNRLSNYGYVDSILMAFDGYKYFQAAGYDYLIRSDMDVFLTPLFAKWLPKHCNDFYVGRGGYSNEFNTNRLARIANNLGLEYASSTNLGSTWYSTPNQFRLVSYLTLFGMAYLSNEEFAPPERAGKLGVQLWPDWHYGVLLLYGQNLLMNHLIKTKQLNIVKLIDYLDYPAHYSTDVNKIIHIHVFHGSDMFSKFEFKAGKYDNISNNIGNPNTAKFYALKMALEGKKLSPNELLSLLETQSSLKD
;
A
#
# COMPACT_ATOMS: atom_id res chain seq x y z
N MET A 1 -46.71 5.57 50.22
CA MET A 1 -46.53 6.52 49.10
C MET A 1 -45.08 6.94 48.79
N LEU A 2 -44.06 6.70 49.65
CA LEU A 2 -42.68 7.08 49.32
C LEU A 2 -41.89 6.10 48.43
N LYS A 3 -42.22 4.80 48.41
CA LYS A 3 -41.49 3.80 47.60
C LYS A 3 -41.79 3.90 46.10
N THR A 4 -43.00 4.29 45.70
CA THR A 4 -43.39 4.42 44.28
C THR A 4 -42.74 5.63 43.58
N LYS A 5 -42.41 6.70 44.32
CA LYS A 5 -41.68 7.86 43.75
C LYS A 5 -40.24 7.54 43.36
N LYS A 6 -39.58 6.60 44.05
CA LYS A 6 -38.18 6.25 43.79
C LYS A 6 -38.01 5.46 42.48
N TYR A 7 -38.94 4.54 42.20
CA TYR A 7 -38.96 3.80 40.92
C TYR A 7 -39.33 4.69 39.73
N PHE A 8 -40.22 5.66 39.93
CA PHE A 8 -40.58 6.61 38.87
C PHE A 8 -39.39 7.51 38.47
N LEU A 9 -38.60 7.96 39.45
CA LEU A 9 -37.42 8.77 39.19
C LEU A 9 -36.29 7.97 38.51
N SER A 10 -36.05 6.72 38.91
CA SER A 10 -35.08 5.84 38.24
C SER A 10 -35.49 5.48 36.81
N PHE A 11 -36.80 5.32 36.55
CA PHE A 11 -37.33 5.07 35.21
C PHE A 11 -37.20 6.31 34.29
N LEU A 12 -37.43 7.51 34.83
CA LEU A 12 -37.21 8.77 34.09
C LEU A 12 -35.74 9.00 33.74
N ILE A 13 -34.82 8.67 34.65
CA ILE A 13 -33.37 8.78 34.38
C ILE A 13 -32.96 7.79 33.28
N LEU A 14 -33.47 6.55 33.30
CA LEU A 14 -33.18 5.56 32.26
C LEU A 14 -33.71 6.00 30.89
N ILE A 15 -34.92 6.59 30.83
CA ILE A 15 -35.47 7.17 29.60
C ILE A 15 -34.62 8.35 29.11
N LEU A 16 -34.14 9.22 30.00
CA LEU A 16 -33.28 10.34 29.62
C LEU A 16 -31.94 9.86 29.04
N VAL A 17 -31.33 8.82 29.64
CA VAL A 17 -30.09 8.21 29.13
C VAL A 17 -30.32 7.60 27.75
N ILE A 18 -31.41 6.85 27.56
CA ILE A 18 -31.76 6.27 26.25
C ILE A 18 -32.02 7.36 25.20
N LEU A 19 -32.74 8.43 25.54
CA LEU A 19 -33.01 9.54 24.62
C LEU A 19 -31.74 10.32 24.27
N THR A 20 -30.82 10.53 25.20
CA THR A 20 -29.52 11.17 24.92
C THR A 20 -28.61 10.28 24.06
N SER A 21 -28.63 8.95 24.25
CA SER A 21 -27.90 8.01 23.38
C SER A 21 -28.49 7.94 21.97
N ILE A 22 -29.83 7.99 21.82
CA ILE A 22 -30.49 8.05 20.51
C ILE A 22 -30.22 9.38 19.80
N ALA A 23 -30.20 10.50 20.53
CA ALA A 23 -29.82 11.81 19.98
C ALA A 23 -28.34 11.86 19.54
N TYR A 24 -27.45 11.19 20.27
CA TYR A 24 -26.03 11.09 19.92
C TYR A 24 -25.80 10.18 18.69
N LEU A 25 -26.54 9.06 18.60
CA LEU A 25 -26.52 8.18 17.42
C LEU A 25 -27.15 8.85 16.19
N GLY A 26 -28.21 9.66 16.37
CA GLY A 26 -28.82 10.46 15.29
C GLY A 26 -27.89 11.53 14.73
N LYS A 27 -27.01 12.10 15.56
CA LYS A 27 -26.03 13.13 15.14
C LYS A 27 -24.80 12.55 14.43
N ILE A 28 -24.47 11.29 14.68
CA ILE A 28 -23.38 10.57 13.99
C ILE A 28 -23.87 10.04 12.62
N ASN A 29 -25.13 9.62 12.50
CA ASN A 29 -25.68 9.06 11.26
C ASN A 29 -26.11 10.11 10.22
N GLN A 30 -26.22 11.39 10.55
CA GLN A 30 -26.60 12.45 9.59
C GLN A 30 -25.43 12.99 8.75
N ASN A 31 -24.17 12.66 9.07
CA ASN A 31 -23.02 13.03 8.23
C ASN A 31 -22.67 11.98 7.16
N LEU A 32 -23.49 10.94 7.02
CA LEU A 32 -23.32 9.84 6.05
C LEU A 32 -24.65 9.51 5.37
N PHE A 33 -25.33 10.52 4.83
CA PHE A 33 -26.35 10.29 3.82
C PHE A 33 -26.27 11.36 2.73
N ILE A 34 -26.21 10.88 1.48
CA ILE A 34 -26.15 11.66 0.26
C ILE A 34 -27.38 12.56 0.16
N GLN A 35 -27.20 13.87 0.33
CA GLN A 35 -28.13 14.85 -0.21
C GLN A 35 -27.61 15.29 -1.58
N LYS A 36 -28.26 14.81 -2.64
CA LYS A 36 -28.31 15.52 -3.93
C LYS A 36 -28.95 16.88 -3.66
N LEU A 37 -28.14 17.92 -3.57
CA LEU A 37 -28.62 19.30 -3.67
C LEU A 37 -28.48 19.71 -5.13
N ASP A 38 -29.64 19.79 -5.78
CA ASP A 38 -29.83 20.38 -7.10
C ASP A 38 -29.66 21.90 -6.97
N TYR A 39 -28.49 22.42 -7.36
CA TYR A 39 -28.24 23.86 -7.38
C TYR A 39 -28.32 24.35 -8.84
N ARG A 40 -29.53 24.78 -9.22
CA ARG A 40 -29.74 25.57 -10.44
C ARG A 40 -29.05 26.93 -10.29
N SER A 41 -28.31 27.27 -11.34
CA SER A 41 -28.03 28.61 -11.88
C SER A 41 -28.19 29.79 -10.92
N ASP A 42 -27.06 30.38 -10.51
CA ASP A 42 -26.76 31.81 -10.65
C ASP A 42 -25.52 32.16 -9.81
N LEU A 43 -24.35 31.70 -10.26
CA LEU A 43 -23.08 32.33 -9.89
C LEU A 43 -22.58 33.07 -11.12
N VAL A 44 -22.91 34.36 -11.15
CA VAL A 44 -22.31 35.33 -12.05
C VAL A 44 -20.80 35.26 -11.85
N LEU A 45 -20.11 34.67 -12.83
CA LEU A 45 -18.67 34.70 -12.93
C LEU A 45 -18.23 36.16 -13.06
N SER A 46 -17.66 36.71 -11.98
CA SER A 46 -16.84 37.92 -12.08
C SER A 46 -15.66 37.63 -13.02
N PRO A 47 -15.29 38.55 -13.93
CA PRO A 47 -14.20 38.31 -14.87
C PRO A 47 -12.92 37.99 -14.11
N ALA A 48 -12.31 36.85 -14.45
CA ALA A 48 -11.02 36.46 -13.95
C ALA A 48 -10.01 37.57 -14.21
N ASN A 49 -9.54 38.21 -13.14
CA ASN A 49 -8.35 39.04 -13.20
C ASN A 49 -7.20 38.09 -13.59
N LYS A 50 -6.72 38.22 -14.83
CA LYS A 50 -5.50 37.58 -15.33
C LYS A 50 -4.32 38.10 -14.51
N GLN A 51 -4.10 37.54 -13.33
CA GLN A 51 -2.80 37.58 -12.70
C GLN A 51 -2.15 36.25 -13.02
N GLU A 52 -1.34 36.26 -14.09
CA GLU A 52 -0.45 35.16 -14.44
C GLU A 52 0.41 34.86 -13.20
N ASN A 53 0.10 33.76 -12.51
CA ASN A 53 1.04 33.19 -11.55
C ASN A 53 2.31 32.87 -12.35
N PRO A 54 3.49 33.40 -11.98
CA PRO A 54 4.70 33.10 -12.71
C PRO A 54 4.93 31.59 -12.62
N VAL A 55 4.82 30.91 -13.77
CA VAL A 55 5.22 29.51 -13.89
C VAL A 55 6.73 29.50 -13.69
N ILE A 56 7.14 29.16 -12.48
CA ILE A 56 8.55 29.00 -12.11
C ILE A 56 9.06 27.79 -12.89
N LYS A 57 9.72 28.04 -14.02
CA LYS A 57 10.50 27.02 -14.71
C LYS A 57 11.71 26.68 -13.84
N ILE A 58 11.81 25.43 -13.40
CA ILE A 58 13.08 24.91 -12.92
C ILE A 58 14.08 25.09 -14.07
N ASP A 59 15.28 25.57 -13.75
CA ASP A 59 16.35 25.81 -14.72
C ASP A 59 16.76 24.46 -15.34
N ALA A 60 16.05 24.06 -16.39
CA ALA A 60 16.20 22.80 -17.13
C ALA A 60 17.55 22.69 -17.85
N LYS A 61 18.45 23.67 -17.65
CA LYS A 61 19.78 23.72 -18.26
C LYS A 61 20.73 22.63 -17.77
N ASN A 62 20.42 21.91 -16.68
CA ASN A 62 21.27 20.82 -16.17
C ASN A 62 20.58 19.45 -16.22
N GLY A 63 20.34 18.96 -17.45
CA GLY A 63 20.12 17.55 -17.78
C GLY A 63 18.82 16.92 -17.27
N THR A 64 18.34 15.92 -18.02
CA THR A 64 17.32 14.97 -17.53
C THR A 64 17.85 14.25 -16.29
N TYR A 65 17.00 14.08 -15.26
CA TYR A 65 17.39 13.29 -14.10
C TYR A 65 17.80 11.88 -14.54
N ASN A 66 18.98 11.43 -14.10
CA ASN A 66 19.42 10.07 -14.25
C ASN A 66 19.72 9.52 -12.85
N PHE A 67 18.69 8.97 -12.21
CA PHE A 67 18.79 8.40 -10.87
C PHE A 67 19.75 7.21 -10.83
N LEU A 68 19.84 6.41 -11.91
CA LEU A 68 20.80 5.31 -11.97
C LEU A 68 22.26 5.76 -12.04
N GLN A 69 22.57 6.91 -12.66
CA GLN A 69 23.94 7.45 -12.60
C GLN A 69 24.37 7.73 -11.16
N GLN A 70 23.42 8.15 -10.31
CA GLN A 70 23.66 8.32 -8.89
C GLN A 70 23.77 6.98 -8.15
N TYR A 71 23.13 5.92 -8.65
CA TYR A 71 23.04 4.60 -8.01
C TYR A 71 23.32 3.43 -8.98
N PRO A 72 24.56 3.27 -9.50
CA PRO A 72 24.86 2.39 -10.64
C PRO A 72 24.55 0.90 -10.41
N TRP A 73 24.57 0.46 -9.15
CA TRP A 73 24.33 -0.93 -8.79
C TRP A 73 22.87 -1.36 -8.98
N THR A 74 21.93 -0.43 -9.20
CA THR A 74 20.50 -0.72 -9.37
C THR A 74 20.18 -1.44 -10.70
N THR A 75 21.12 -1.48 -11.64
CA THR A 75 20.98 -2.19 -12.92
C THR A 75 21.72 -3.53 -13.00
N GLU A 76 22.62 -3.81 -12.06
CA GLU A 76 23.31 -5.09 -12.03
C GLU A 76 22.38 -6.12 -11.42
N CYS A 77 21.96 -7.08 -12.23
CA CYS A 77 21.25 -8.28 -11.79
C CYS A 77 22.17 -9.17 -10.94
N SER A 78 22.54 -8.66 -9.77
CA SER A 78 23.37 -9.31 -8.75
C SER A 78 22.52 -10.23 -7.85
N LEU A 79 21.45 -10.80 -8.40
CA LEU A 79 20.73 -11.85 -7.70
C LEU A 79 21.67 -13.04 -7.52
N LYS A 80 21.58 -13.70 -6.36
CA LYS A 80 22.39 -14.86 -5.95
C LYS A 80 22.19 -16.11 -6.82
N SER A 81 21.68 -15.98 -8.03
CA SER A 81 21.21 -17.13 -8.78
C SER A 81 21.19 -16.91 -10.29
N GLU A 82 21.77 -17.87 -10.97
CA GLU A 82 21.60 -18.26 -12.37
C GLU A 82 20.12 -18.58 -12.75
N ILE A 83 19.12 -18.24 -11.90
CA ILE A 83 17.69 -18.44 -12.13
C ILE A 83 17.22 -17.74 -13.40
N PHE A 84 17.84 -16.61 -13.75
CA PHE A 84 17.58 -15.91 -15.00
C PHE A 84 18.74 -16.15 -15.96
N LYS A 85 18.45 -16.85 -17.07
CA LYS A 85 19.33 -16.79 -18.25
C LYS A 85 19.33 -15.35 -18.76
N ASN A 86 20.46 -14.88 -19.32
CA ASN A 86 20.55 -13.57 -19.97
C ASN A 86 19.35 -13.37 -20.91
N PHE A 87 18.41 -12.52 -20.51
CA PHE A 87 17.23 -12.22 -21.29
C PHE A 87 17.56 -11.10 -22.27
N ASP A 88 17.40 -11.39 -23.55
CA ASP A 88 17.55 -10.41 -24.62
C ASP A 88 16.31 -9.51 -24.67
N LEU A 89 16.44 -8.28 -24.17
CA LEU A 89 15.39 -7.25 -24.21
C LEU A 89 14.85 -6.96 -25.63
N SER A 90 15.54 -7.41 -26.69
CA SER A 90 15.09 -7.28 -28.08
C SER A 90 14.07 -8.33 -28.52
N ARG A 91 13.90 -9.43 -27.77
CA ARG A 91 12.91 -10.48 -28.04
C ARG A 91 11.76 -10.42 -27.03
N VAL A 92 10.85 -9.49 -27.23
CA VAL A 92 9.58 -9.46 -26.48
C VAL A 92 8.62 -10.46 -27.11
N GLU A 93 8.77 -11.75 -26.81
CA GLU A 93 7.64 -12.67 -26.93
C GLU A 93 6.55 -12.21 -25.94
N LYS A 94 5.28 -12.39 -26.30
CA LYS A 94 4.16 -12.05 -25.42
C LYS A 94 4.23 -12.91 -24.17
N ILE A 95 4.71 -12.34 -23.06
CA ILE A 95 4.86 -13.05 -21.79
C ILE A 95 3.48 -13.31 -21.18
N ASP A 96 3.16 -14.58 -20.94
CA ASP A 96 2.00 -14.98 -20.15
C ASP A 96 2.36 -15.02 -18.66
N TYR A 97 1.84 -14.03 -17.92
CA TYR A 97 2.08 -13.89 -16.49
C TYR A 97 1.17 -14.77 -15.62
N SER A 98 0.23 -15.52 -16.22
CA SER A 98 -0.56 -16.54 -15.51
C SER A 98 0.25 -17.82 -15.24
N ILE A 99 1.40 -17.98 -15.90
CA ILE A 99 2.26 -19.16 -15.78
C ILE A 99 3.15 -19.02 -14.54
N PRO A 100 3.20 -20.05 -13.65
CA PRO A 100 4.11 -20.09 -12.51
C PRO A 100 5.58 -20.05 -12.97
N ALA A 101 6.52 -19.96 -12.02
CA ALA A 101 7.92 -20.13 -12.34
C ALA A 101 8.21 -21.57 -12.81
N GLU A 102 9.24 -21.73 -13.64
CA GLU A 102 9.67 -23.03 -14.15
C GLU A 102 10.01 -23.99 -12.99
N PRO A 103 9.67 -25.29 -13.08
CA PRO A 103 9.95 -26.26 -12.01
C PRO A 103 11.42 -26.31 -11.57
N ASP A 104 12.36 -26.07 -12.49
CA ASP A 104 13.80 -26.02 -12.20
C ASP A 104 14.14 -24.91 -11.19
N THR A 105 13.32 -23.86 -11.07
CA THR A 105 13.53 -22.80 -10.09
C THR A 105 13.28 -23.24 -8.65
N HIS A 106 12.54 -24.34 -8.45
CA HIS A 106 12.19 -24.87 -7.13
C HIS A 106 13.41 -25.47 -6.39
N GLN A 107 14.50 -25.72 -7.10
CA GLN A 107 15.75 -26.20 -6.49
C GLN A 107 16.56 -25.08 -5.82
N PHE A 108 16.28 -23.81 -6.17
CA PHE A 108 16.94 -22.66 -5.58
C PHE A 108 16.20 -22.21 -4.33
N ARG A 109 16.96 -21.57 -3.44
CA ARG A 109 16.42 -20.98 -2.23
C ARG A 109 16.01 -19.55 -2.53
N ILE A 110 14.73 -19.23 -2.28
CA ILE A 110 14.16 -17.90 -2.53
C ILE A 110 13.44 -17.44 -1.28
N THR A 111 13.73 -16.23 -0.84
CA THR A 111 13.13 -15.61 0.33
C THR A 111 12.38 -14.37 -0.09
N ARG A 112 11.11 -14.28 0.29
CA ARG A 112 10.21 -13.18 -0.07
C ARG A 112 9.55 -12.60 1.18
N ALA A 113 9.04 -11.38 1.05
CA ALA A 113 8.24 -10.76 2.10
C ALA A 113 7.01 -10.07 1.53
N VAL A 114 5.87 -10.24 2.20
CA VAL A 114 4.66 -9.44 2.04
C VAL A 114 4.73 -8.31 3.06
N LEU A 115 4.79 -7.07 2.58
CA LEU A 115 4.94 -5.88 3.41
C LEU A 115 3.58 -5.20 3.56
N VAL A 116 3.20 -4.96 4.81
CA VAL A 116 2.01 -4.15 5.15
C VAL A 116 2.29 -3.18 6.29
N TYR A 117 1.69 -2.01 6.22
CA TYR A 117 1.65 -1.05 7.32
C TYR A 117 0.35 -1.24 8.10
N PHE A 118 0.44 -1.40 9.42
CA PHE A 118 -0.71 -1.54 10.29
C PHE A 118 -0.81 -0.35 11.26
N PRO A 119 -1.80 0.55 11.11
CA PRO A 119 -2.02 1.65 12.03
C PRO A 119 -2.69 1.11 13.31
N ILE A 120 -1.89 0.81 14.34
CA ILE A 120 -2.34 0.14 15.58
C ILE A 120 -3.50 0.86 16.28
N GLU A 121 -3.50 2.19 16.21
CA GLU A 121 -4.56 3.04 16.75
C GLU A 121 -5.93 2.84 16.06
N GLN A 122 -5.94 2.23 14.87
CA GLN A 122 -7.14 1.89 14.10
C GLN A 122 -7.37 0.38 14.05
N VAL A 123 -6.89 -0.39 15.04
CA VAL A 123 -7.07 -1.86 15.09
C VAL A 123 -8.52 -2.28 14.89
N GLN A 124 -9.50 -1.55 15.45
CA GLN A 124 -10.92 -1.87 15.27
C GLN A 124 -11.36 -1.78 13.81
N ASN A 125 -10.75 -0.90 13.02
CA ASN A 125 -11.07 -0.71 11.61
C ASN A 125 -10.40 -1.72 10.69
N PHE A 126 -9.26 -2.31 11.10
CA PHE A 126 -8.40 -3.11 10.20
C PHE A 126 -8.12 -4.54 10.68
N HIS A 127 -8.60 -4.94 11.86
CA HIS A 127 -8.33 -6.28 12.38
C HIS A 127 -8.96 -7.38 11.50
N HIS A 128 -10.11 -7.13 10.88
CA HIS A 128 -10.72 -8.08 9.95
C HIS A 128 -9.89 -8.19 8.67
N GLU A 129 -9.48 -7.06 8.12
CA GLU A 129 -8.60 -6.97 6.95
C GLU A 129 -7.33 -7.78 7.15
N PHE A 130 -6.64 -7.52 8.25
CA PHE A 130 -5.40 -8.22 8.55
C PHE A 130 -5.61 -9.72 8.75
N ARG A 131 -6.72 -10.14 9.37
CA ARG A 131 -7.01 -11.58 9.57
C ARG A 131 -7.26 -12.32 8.27
N TRP A 132 -7.95 -11.72 7.30
CA TRP A 132 -8.16 -12.38 6.03
C TRP A 132 -6.89 -12.40 5.17
N LEU A 133 -6.06 -11.35 5.26
CA LEU A 133 -4.75 -11.33 4.64
C LEU A 133 -3.89 -12.45 5.22
N TYR A 134 -3.79 -12.52 6.55
CA TYR A 134 -3.08 -13.57 7.28
C TYR A 134 -3.59 -14.97 6.88
N ARG A 135 -4.90 -15.16 6.79
CA ARG A 135 -5.50 -16.43 6.36
C ARG A 135 -5.13 -16.78 4.91
N SER A 136 -5.16 -15.82 3.99
CA SER A 136 -4.75 -16.03 2.59
C SER A 136 -3.25 -16.30 2.46
N TRP A 137 -2.42 -15.70 3.32
CA TRP A 137 -0.99 -15.98 3.42
C TRP A 137 -0.73 -17.43 3.85
N ILE A 138 -1.46 -17.96 4.83
CA ILE A 138 -1.41 -19.39 5.18
C ILE A 138 -1.83 -20.27 3.99
N GLU A 139 -2.89 -19.89 3.27
CA GLU A 139 -3.37 -20.66 2.12
C GLU A 139 -2.35 -20.71 0.98
N MET A 140 -1.79 -19.55 0.63
CA MET A 140 -0.76 -19.41 -0.38
C MET A 140 0.45 -20.30 -0.08
N GLN A 141 0.88 -20.37 1.18
CA GLN A 141 2.01 -21.19 1.59
C GLN A 141 1.85 -22.70 1.31
N LYS A 142 0.62 -23.23 1.22
CA LYS A 142 0.35 -24.63 0.84
C LYS A 142 0.89 -24.98 -0.55
N HIS A 143 0.96 -23.97 -1.41
CA HIS A 143 1.36 -24.12 -2.80
C HIS A 143 2.82 -23.72 -3.04
N GLU A 144 3.50 -23.16 -2.02
CA GLU A 144 4.85 -22.64 -2.14
C GLU A 144 5.89 -23.78 -2.17
N PRO A 145 6.86 -23.75 -3.11
CA PRO A 145 7.93 -24.75 -3.20
C PRO A 145 8.73 -24.93 -1.89
N LYS A 146 9.24 -26.15 -1.65
CA LYS A 146 9.91 -26.52 -0.39
C LYS A 146 11.10 -25.64 -0.01
N LYS A 147 11.83 -25.08 -0.98
CA LYS A 147 13.01 -24.21 -0.74
C LYS A 147 12.69 -22.72 -0.73
N TRP A 148 11.43 -22.35 -0.97
CA TRP A 148 10.99 -20.96 -0.97
C TRP A 148 10.35 -20.60 0.36
N ARG A 149 10.47 -19.35 0.76
CA ARG A 149 9.89 -18.81 2.00
C ARG A 149 9.27 -17.47 1.72
N THR A 150 8.06 -17.24 2.22
CA THR A 150 7.41 -15.93 2.16
C THR A 150 6.96 -15.51 3.54
N ASP A 151 7.60 -14.48 4.08
CA ASP A 151 7.23 -13.90 5.38
C ASP A 151 6.09 -12.89 5.23
N LEU A 152 5.33 -12.71 6.30
CA LEU A 152 4.42 -11.58 6.45
C LEU A 152 5.10 -10.56 7.38
N VAL A 153 5.53 -9.43 6.82
CA VAL A 153 6.26 -8.38 7.53
C VAL A 153 5.32 -7.19 7.76
N VAL A 154 5.06 -6.90 9.03
CA VAL A 154 4.08 -5.91 9.46
C VAL A 154 4.80 -4.76 10.15
N PHE A 155 4.75 -3.59 9.54
CA PHE A 155 5.24 -2.36 10.15
C PHE A 155 4.17 -1.79 11.07
N VAL A 156 4.45 -1.78 12.37
CA VAL A 156 3.49 -1.40 13.40
C VAL A 156 4.21 -0.76 14.59
N ARG A 157 3.58 0.23 15.20
CA ARG A 157 4.12 0.90 16.39
C ARG A 157 4.07 -0.04 17.60
N ASN A 158 5.20 -0.27 18.25
CA ASN A 158 5.28 -1.09 19.46
C ASN A 158 4.78 -0.30 20.69
N GLU A 159 3.50 -0.43 21.02
CA GLU A 159 2.92 0.18 22.21
C GLU A 159 2.37 -0.86 23.17
N GLN A 160 2.99 -1.00 24.35
CA GLN A 160 2.63 -2.02 25.34
C GLN A 160 1.12 -2.10 25.63
N GLN A 161 0.42 -0.95 25.67
CA GLN A 161 -1.04 -0.87 25.88
C GLN A 161 -1.88 -1.64 24.86
N PHE A 162 -1.38 -1.81 23.63
CA PHE A 162 -2.03 -2.57 22.57
C PHE A 162 -1.48 -4.00 22.44
N PHE A 163 -0.37 -4.31 23.12
CA PHE A 163 0.38 -5.57 22.94
C PHE A 163 0.22 -6.60 24.08
N SER A 164 -0.19 -6.22 25.29
CA SER A 164 -0.54 -7.19 26.35
C SER A 164 -1.83 -7.96 25.99
N ASN A 165 -1.73 -9.27 25.72
CA ASN A 165 -2.83 -10.14 25.22
C ASN A 165 -3.38 -9.74 23.83
N SER A 166 -2.49 -9.28 22.96
CA SER A 166 -2.84 -8.61 21.71
C SER A 166 -3.33 -9.51 20.57
N PHE A 167 -4.01 -8.85 19.65
CA PHE A 167 -4.37 -9.33 18.33
C PHE A 167 -3.22 -10.03 17.60
N PHE A 168 -2.01 -9.45 17.62
CA PHE A 168 -0.85 -9.98 16.91
C PHE A 168 -0.20 -11.18 17.59
N THR A 169 -0.04 -11.15 18.92
CA THR A 169 0.54 -12.26 19.67
C THR A 169 -0.29 -13.53 19.53
N LYS A 170 -1.62 -13.38 19.43
CA LYS A 170 -2.54 -14.51 19.16
C LYS A 170 -2.31 -15.14 17.79
N LEU A 171 -1.89 -14.35 16.79
CA LEU A 171 -1.58 -14.80 15.44
C LEU A 171 -0.09 -15.21 15.27
N ASN A 172 0.64 -15.40 16.38
CA ASN A 172 2.09 -15.67 16.38
C ASN A 172 2.87 -14.66 15.51
N CYS A 173 2.47 -13.40 15.57
CA CYS A 173 3.22 -12.28 15.02
C CYS A 173 4.02 -11.63 16.15
N SER A 174 5.33 -11.46 15.98
CA SER A 174 6.21 -11.00 17.05
C SER A 174 7.32 -10.06 16.57
N PHE A 175 7.70 -9.11 17.43
CA PHE A 175 8.90 -8.28 17.25
C PHE A 175 10.20 -9.06 17.44
N TRP A 176 10.11 -10.24 18.05
CA TRP A 176 11.24 -11.15 18.25
C TRP A 176 11.47 -12.09 17.08
N HIS A 177 10.48 -12.24 16.19
CA HIS A 177 10.68 -12.97 14.94
C HIS A 177 11.62 -12.16 14.05
N LYS A 178 12.79 -12.74 13.79
CA LYS A 178 13.76 -12.18 12.85
C LYS A 178 14.30 -13.31 12.02
N ARG A 179 14.20 -13.17 10.70
CA ARG A 179 14.87 -14.09 9.79
C ARG A 179 16.37 -13.91 9.94
N THR A 180 17.04 -15.00 10.30
CA THR A 180 18.50 -15.07 10.43
C THR A 180 19.09 -16.04 9.41
N SER A 181 18.26 -16.93 8.87
CA SER A 181 18.62 -17.87 7.84
C SER A 181 17.51 -18.01 6.80
N PRO A 182 17.85 -18.17 5.51
CA PRO A 182 16.86 -18.48 4.49
C PRO A 182 16.33 -19.93 4.58
N LYS A 183 16.75 -20.70 5.60
CA LYS A 183 16.12 -21.98 5.99
C LYS A 183 14.98 -21.81 7.01
N ASP A 184 14.93 -20.67 7.71
CA ASP A 184 13.91 -20.43 8.74
C ASP A 184 12.51 -20.59 8.13
N LYS A 185 11.59 -21.17 8.91
CA LYS A 185 10.17 -21.31 8.51
C LYS A 185 9.57 -19.94 8.18
N PRO A 186 8.51 -19.89 7.35
CA PRO A 186 7.77 -18.65 7.12
C PRO A 186 7.30 -18.07 8.46
N MET A 187 7.48 -16.77 8.65
CA MET A 187 7.19 -16.10 9.91
C MET A 187 6.34 -14.86 9.71
N CYS A 188 5.50 -14.57 10.70
CA CYS A 188 4.86 -13.26 10.83
C CYS A 188 5.76 -12.36 11.69
N VAL A 189 6.39 -11.38 11.07
CA VAL A 189 7.36 -10.47 11.69
C VAL A 189 6.72 -9.13 11.96
N LEU A 190 6.88 -8.62 13.19
CA LEU A 190 6.54 -7.24 13.50
C LEU A 190 7.81 -6.39 13.48
N ILE A 191 7.76 -5.28 12.75
CA ILE A 191 8.82 -4.27 12.74
C ILE A 191 8.30 -3.04 13.47
N ASN A 192 9.02 -2.64 14.53
CA ASN A 192 8.65 -1.44 15.27
C ASN A 192 8.77 -0.23 14.35
N TYR A 193 7.66 0.47 14.16
CA TYR A 193 7.56 1.55 13.20
C TYR A 193 6.81 2.73 13.79
N GLU A 194 7.46 3.90 13.80
CA GLU A 194 6.83 5.15 14.18
C GLU A 194 6.37 5.90 12.92
N ALA A 195 5.08 6.21 12.85
CA ALA A 195 4.50 6.97 11.73
C ALA A 195 5.13 8.35 11.62
N ILE A 196 5.34 8.85 10.40
CA ILE A 196 6.04 10.13 10.15
C ILE A 196 5.43 11.32 10.91
N ARG A 197 4.11 11.31 11.11
CA ARG A 197 3.38 12.31 11.90
C ARG A 197 3.83 12.37 13.36
N ALA A 198 4.19 11.23 13.94
CA ALA A 198 4.56 11.07 15.35
C ALA A 198 6.07 11.23 15.60
N ARG A 199 6.91 10.99 14.59
CA ARG A 199 8.38 11.03 14.74
C ARG A 199 8.88 12.35 15.31
N LYS A 200 9.77 12.28 16.30
CA LYS A 200 10.58 13.43 16.71
C LYS A 200 11.82 13.49 15.82
N LEU A 201 11.84 14.45 14.91
CA LEU A 201 12.96 14.65 14.00
C LEU A 201 14.01 15.56 14.66
N ALA A 202 15.29 15.25 14.48
CA ALA A 202 16.38 16.14 14.90
C ALA A 202 16.30 17.48 14.17
N SER A 203 16.87 18.55 14.72
CA SER A 203 16.95 19.83 13.99
C SER A 203 17.64 19.64 12.64
N ASN A 204 17.19 20.41 11.65
CA ASN A 204 17.84 20.47 10.36
C ASN A 204 18.49 21.84 10.23
N ASP A 205 19.82 21.86 10.11
CA ASP A 205 20.60 23.09 10.02
C ASP A 205 20.71 23.61 8.57
N ILE A 206 20.20 22.84 7.59
CA ILE A 206 20.23 23.21 6.18
C ILE A 206 19.02 24.10 5.86
N ASN A 207 19.30 25.38 5.66
CA ASN A 207 18.34 26.36 5.17
C ASN A 207 18.36 26.45 3.64
N PHE A 208 17.19 26.33 3.02
CA PHE A 208 17.00 26.50 1.58
C PHE A 208 16.35 27.85 1.31
N SER A 209 16.87 28.63 0.35
CA SER A 209 16.28 29.93 0.00
C SER A 209 15.02 29.81 -0.84
N SER A 210 14.73 28.61 -1.38
CA SER A 210 13.52 28.32 -2.14
C SER A 210 13.16 26.83 -2.12
N ASN A 211 11.90 26.51 -2.42
CA ASN A 211 11.44 25.13 -2.60
C ASN A 211 12.22 24.42 -3.73
N ASN A 212 12.60 25.13 -4.80
CA ASN A 212 13.38 24.54 -5.89
C ASN A 212 14.76 24.06 -5.44
N GLN A 213 15.43 24.80 -4.55
CA GLN A 213 16.71 24.34 -3.99
C GLN A 213 16.50 23.10 -3.12
N LEU A 214 15.45 23.07 -2.29
CA LEU A 214 15.08 21.91 -1.50
C LEU A 214 14.82 20.67 -2.38
N TYR A 215 14.03 20.82 -3.45
CA TYR A 215 13.70 19.71 -4.34
C TYR A 215 14.92 19.16 -5.07
N ASN A 216 15.77 20.05 -5.60
CA ASN A 216 17.02 19.64 -6.23
C ASN A 216 17.95 18.93 -5.24
N PHE A 217 18.02 19.41 -3.99
CA PHE A 217 18.81 18.78 -2.95
C PHE A 217 18.32 17.36 -2.67
N ILE A 218 17.01 17.20 -2.42
CA ILE A 218 16.39 15.89 -2.18
C ILE A 218 16.67 14.96 -3.37
N LEU A 219 16.39 15.38 -4.60
CA LEU A 219 16.52 14.51 -5.77
C LEU A 219 17.96 14.16 -6.17
N ARG A 220 18.97 14.95 -5.78
CA ARG A 220 20.35 14.83 -6.32
C ARG A 220 21.45 14.66 -5.28
N LYS A 221 21.21 14.94 -4.00
CA LYS A 221 22.27 15.00 -2.97
C LYS A 221 22.17 13.95 -1.88
N ILE A 222 20.97 13.44 -1.64
CA ILE A 222 20.75 12.41 -0.61
C ILE A 222 21.19 11.06 -1.17
N ASN A 223 22.06 10.34 -0.45
CA ASN A 223 22.36 8.94 -0.72
C ASN A 223 21.29 8.07 -0.07
N ILE A 224 20.29 7.67 -0.86
CA ILE A 224 19.16 6.91 -0.33
C ILE A 224 19.51 5.51 0.15
N PHE A 225 20.72 5.00 -0.09
CA PHE A 225 21.09 3.63 0.29
C PHE A 225 22.01 3.55 1.50
N ASP A 226 22.35 4.70 2.07
CA ASP A 226 23.04 4.82 3.34
C ASP A 226 22.09 5.42 4.39
N ASP A 227 21.51 4.59 5.26
CA ASP A 227 20.65 5.13 6.33
C ASP A 227 21.42 5.94 7.39
N SER A 228 22.75 6.02 7.32
CA SER A 228 23.53 6.95 8.15
C SER A 228 23.71 8.32 7.51
N ASP A 229 23.27 8.52 6.26
CA ASP A 229 23.30 9.82 5.60
C ASP A 229 22.44 10.82 6.38
N THR A 230 23.10 11.80 6.99
CA THR A 230 22.46 12.85 7.80
C THR A 230 21.51 13.71 6.97
N ASN A 231 21.69 13.75 5.65
CA ASN A 231 20.80 14.47 4.73
C ASN A 231 19.41 13.83 4.61
N LEU A 232 19.24 12.56 5.02
CA LEU A 232 17.90 11.95 5.11
C LEU A 232 16.99 12.72 6.08
N ASN A 233 17.54 13.43 7.06
CA ASN A 233 16.74 14.27 7.96
C ASN A 233 16.00 15.38 7.19
N VAL A 234 16.64 15.95 6.15
CA VAL A 234 15.98 16.94 5.26
C VAL A 234 14.76 16.33 4.59
N PHE A 235 14.89 15.08 4.11
CA PHE A 235 13.78 14.37 3.48
C PHE A 235 12.65 14.07 4.47
N TYR A 236 12.95 13.59 5.67
CA TYR A 236 11.91 13.34 6.68
C TYR A 236 11.20 14.63 7.11
N HIS A 237 11.92 15.75 7.25
CA HIS A 237 11.29 17.06 7.51
C HIS A 237 10.37 17.47 6.36
N PHE A 238 10.82 17.28 5.12
CA PHE A 238 10.00 17.52 3.94
C PHE A 238 8.71 16.69 3.96
N LEU A 239 8.79 15.38 4.22
CA LEU A 239 7.61 14.52 4.31
C LEU A 239 6.70 14.94 5.48
N LYS A 240 7.25 15.16 6.67
CA LYS A 240 6.46 15.52 7.85
C LYS A 240 5.71 16.83 7.65
N ASN A 241 6.36 17.84 7.07
CA ASN A 241 5.75 19.15 6.82
C ASN A 241 4.66 19.11 5.74
N ARG A 242 4.76 18.22 4.74
CA ARG A 242 3.86 18.21 3.59
C ARG A 242 2.80 17.09 3.63
N LEU A 243 3.01 16.04 4.41
CA LEU A 243 2.21 14.80 4.38
C LEU A 243 1.76 14.29 5.76
N SER A 244 2.05 14.98 6.86
CA SER A 244 1.67 14.52 8.21
C SER A 244 0.17 14.22 8.40
N ASN A 245 -0.69 14.88 7.62
CA ASN A 245 -2.14 14.68 7.65
C ASN A 245 -2.65 13.69 6.58
N TYR A 246 -1.76 13.16 5.73
CA TYR A 246 -2.14 12.19 4.71
C TYR A 246 -2.04 10.77 5.26
N GLY A 247 -3.18 10.13 5.51
CA GLY A 247 -3.27 8.87 6.26
C GLY A 247 -2.59 7.65 5.62
N TYR A 248 -2.18 7.73 4.35
CA TYR A 248 -1.57 6.60 3.62
C TYR A 248 -0.06 6.77 3.37
N VAL A 249 0.59 7.84 3.85
CA VAL A 249 2.03 8.08 3.62
C VAL A 249 2.89 6.94 4.15
N ASP A 250 2.57 6.44 5.34
CA ASP A 250 3.35 5.41 6.03
C ASP A 250 3.27 4.04 5.33
N SER A 251 2.26 3.80 4.49
CA SER A 251 2.13 2.57 3.71
C SER A 251 3.11 2.49 2.53
N ILE A 252 3.74 3.61 2.17
CA ILE A 252 4.87 3.69 1.24
C ILE A 252 6.18 3.91 2.00
N LEU A 253 6.18 4.77 3.03
CA LEU A 253 7.39 5.07 3.80
C LEU A 253 7.97 3.84 4.51
N MET A 254 7.14 2.87 4.92
CA MET A 254 7.64 1.60 5.44
C MET A 254 8.53 0.83 4.44
N ALA A 255 8.25 0.91 3.14
CA ALA A 255 9.02 0.23 2.11
C ALA A 255 10.36 0.94 1.85
N PHE A 256 10.43 2.25 2.09
CA PHE A 256 11.68 2.99 2.15
C PHE A 256 12.47 2.61 3.43
N ASP A 257 11.91 2.88 4.61
CA ASP A 257 12.59 2.72 5.91
C ASP A 257 13.03 1.27 6.21
N GLY A 258 12.28 0.28 5.70
CA GLY A 258 12.56 -1.13 5.94
C GLY A 258 13.82 -1.67 5.26
N TYR A 259 14.49 -0.88 4.40
CA TYR A 259 15.57 -1.35 3.53
C TYR A 259 16.70 -2.10 4.25
N LYS A 260 17.26 -1.56 5.34
CA LYS A 260 18.28 -2.24 6.15
C LYS A 260 17.81 -3.58 6.69
N TYR A 261 16.56 -3.66 7.14
CA TYR A 261 15.96 -4.91 7.60
C TYR A 261 15.84 -5.91 6.44
N PHE A 262 15.38 -5.46 5.26
CA PHE A 262 15.22 -6.35 4.10
C PHE A 262 16.54 -6.95 3.64
N GLN A 263 17.61 -6.15 3.64
CA GLN A 263 18.97 -6.58 3.33
C GLN A 263 19.48 -7.59 4.37
N ALA A 264 19.35 -7.27 5.67
CA ALA A 264 19.80 -8.15 6.75
C ALA A 264 19.05 -9.49 6.80
N ALA A 265 17.75 -9.48 6.51
CA ALA A 265 16.91 -10.68 6.43
C ALA A 265 17.18 -11.50 5.16
N GLY A 266 17.89 -10.95 4.17
CA GLY A 266 18.23 -11.62 2.92
C GLY A 266 17.02 -11.88 2.02
N TYR A 267 16.06 -10.95 1.96
CA TYR A 267 14.93 -11.08 1.02
C TYR A 267 15.39 -10.83 -0.42
N ASP A 268 15.04 -11.75 -1.31
CA ASP A 268 15.25 -11.64 -2.75
C ASP A 268 14.19 -10.73 -3.38
N TYR A 269 12.93 -10.89 -2.95
CA TYR A 269 11.79 -10.11 -3.46
C TYR A 269 10.84 -9.64 -2.36
N LEU A 270 10.25 -8.48 -2.58
CA LEU A 270 9.26 -7.86 -1.69
C LEU A 270 7.99 -7.62 -2.49
N ILE A 271 6.82 -7.89 -1.89
CA ILE A 271 5.54 -7.37 -2.34
C ILE A 271 5.04 -6.34 -1.33
N ARG A 272 4.89 -5.07 -1.73
CA ARG A 272 4.15 -4.09 -0.92
C ARG A 272 2.68 -4.27 -1.26
N SER A 273 1.85 -4.46 -0.25
CA SER A 273 0.41 -4.61 -0.45
C SER A 273 -0.41 -3.82 0.57
N ASP A 274 -1.70 -3.68 0.29
CA ASP A 274 -2.69 -3.18 1.23
C ASP A 274 -3.16 -4.31 2.17
N MET A 275 -3.96 -3.98 3.18
CA MET A 275 -4.52 -5.01 4.07
C MET A 275 -5.83 -5.62 3.52
N ASP A 276 -6.54 -4.92 2.66
CA ASP A 276 -7.81 -5.34 2.06
C ASP A 276 -7.61 -6.17 0.79
N VAL A 277 -6.74 -7.18 0.91
CA VAL A 277 -6.26 -7.99 -0.21
C VAL A 277 -6.21 -9.46 0.14
N PHE A 278 -6.04 -10.31 -0.87
CA PHE A 278 -5.80 -11.74 -0.71
C PHE A 278 -4.64 -12.21 -1.58
N LEU A 279 -3.72 -12.95 -0.97
CA LEU A 279 -2.67 -13.68 -1.68
C LEU A 279 -3.26 -14.95 -2.28
N THR A 280 -2.79 -15.36 -3.45
CA THR A 280 -3.36 -16.50 -4.19
C THR A 280 -2.39 -17.68 -4.27
N PRO A 281 -2.89 -18.88 -4.65
CA PRO A 281 -2.03 -20.03 -4.97
C PRO A 281 -0.97 -19.75 -6.04
N LEU A 282 -1.26 -18.91 -7.05
CA LEU A 282 -0.28 -18.58 -8.09
C LEU A 282 0.90 -17.81 -7.51
N PHE A 283 0.66 -16.82 -6.64
CA PHE A 283 1.75 -16.05 -6.03
C PHE A 283 2.76 -16.95 -5.30
N ALA A 284 2.30 -18.05 -4.70
CA ALA A 284 3.15 -19.03 -4.04
C ALA A 284 4.27 -19.56 -4.93
N LYS A 285 4.01 -19.66 -6.25
CA LYS A 285 4.88 -20.26 -7.26
C LYS A 285 5.36 -19.24 -8.31
N TRP A 286 5.06 -17.96 -8.14
CA TRP A 286 5.37 -16.94 -9.12
C TRP A 286 6.69 -16.23 -8.81
N LEU A 287 7.50 -16.01 -9.84
CA LEU A 287 8.71 -15.19 -9.79
C LEU A 287 8.67 -14.13 -10.88
N PRO A 288 9.39 -13.01 -10.69
CA PRO A 288 9.73 -12.11 -11.78
C PRO A 288 10.23 -12.88 -12.99
N LYS A 289 9.87 -12.43 -14.18
CA LYS A 289 10.36 -12.99 -15.44
C LYS A 289 11.74 -12.44 -15.78
N HIS A 290 12.04 -11.23 -15.32
CA HIS A 290 13.39 -10.65 -15.38
C HIS A 290 13.79 -10.02 -14.06
N CYS A 291 15.10 -10.01 -13.81
CA CYS A 291 15.72 -9.45 -12.61
C CYS A 291 15.55 -7.93 -12.46
N ASN A 292 15.41 -7.18 -13.57
CA ASN A 292 15.22 -5.72 -13.54
C ASN A 292 13.75 -5.30 -13.68
N ASP A 293 12.80 -6.24 -13.58
CA ASP A 293 11.38 -5.92 -13.65
C ASP A 293 10.89 -5.37 -12.31
N PHE A 294 10.14 -4.27 -12.39
CA PHE A 294 9.36 -3.73 -11.29
C PHE A 294 7.89 -3.86 -11.62
N TYR A 295 7.22 -4.82 -10.99
CA TYR A 295 5.82 -5.09 -11.28
C TYR A 295 4.91 -4.18 -10.47
N VAL A 296 3.90 -3.63 -11.14
CA VAL A 296 2.86 -2.82 -10.51
C VAL A 296 1.48 -3.37 -10.84
N GLY A 297 0.58 -3.33 -9.87
CA GLY A 297 -0.83 -3.66 -10.05
C GLY A 297 -1.64 -2.54 -10.68
N ARG A 298 -2.96 -2.58 -10.47
CA ARG A 298 -3.94 -1.66 -11.05
C ARG A 298 -4.33 -0.55 -10.07
N GLY A 299 -4.15 0.71 -10.47
CA GLY A 299 -4.50 1.86 -9.64
C GLY A 299 -5.96 2.34 -9.73
N GLY A 300 -6.60 2.23 -10.91
CA GLY A 300 -8.02 2.59 -11.08
C GLY A 300 -8.38 4.08 -10.90
N TYR A 301 -7.41 4.99 -10.98
CA TYR A 301 -7.60 6.44 -10.78
C TYR A 301 -7.43 7.26 -12.05
N SER A 302 -6.82 6.70 -13.11
CA SER A 302 -6.41 7.52 -14.24
C SER A 302 -7.58 7.91 -15.13
N ASN A 303 -7.62 9.19 -15.47
CA ASN A 303 -8.50 9.76 -16.48
C ASN A 303 -7.77 10.89 -17.22
N GLU A 304 -8.37 11.42 -18.28
CA GLU A 304 -7.73 12.42 -19.14
C GLU A 304 -7.24 13.64 -18.34
N PHE A 305 -8.04 14.14 -17.41
CA PHE A 305 -7.70 15.32 -16.61
C PHE A 305 -6.43 15.10 -15.79
N ASN A 306 -6.38 14.05 -14.96
CA ASN A 306 -5.19 13.81 -14.13
C ASN A 306 -3.96 13.44 -14.96
N THR A 307 -4.12 12.69 -16.04
CA THR A 307 -2.96 12.30 -16.87
C THR A 307 -2.33 13.51 -17.55
N ASN A 308 -3.15 14.44 -18.07
CA ASN A 308 -2.66 15.67 -18.70
C ASN A 308 -2.02 16.59 -17.65
N ARG A 309 -2.62 16.69 -16.46
CA ARG A 309 -2.07 17.47 -15.36
C ARG A 309 -0.72 16.94 -14.90
N LEU A 310 -0.58 15.62 -14.72
CA LEU A 310 0.68 14.98 -14.33
C LEU A 310 1.77 15.16 -15.40
N ALA A 311 1.42 15.08 -16.69
CA ALA A 311 2.37 15.35 -17.78
C ALA A 311 2.89 16.81 -17.73
N ARG A 312 2.01 17.80 -17.50
CA ARG A 312 2.42 19.20 -17.29
C ARG A 312 3.37 19.33 -16.09
N ILE A 313 3.03 18.68 -14.97
CA ILE A 313 3.85 18.73 -13.74
C ILE A 313 5.23 18.12 -13.97
N ALA A 314 5.30 16.98 -14.67
CA ALA A 314 6.56 16.35 -15.04
C ALA A 314 7.43 17.31 -15.84
N ASN A 315 6.87 17.97 -16.85
CA ASN A 315 7.58 18.96 -17.66
C ASN A 315 8.09 20.15 -16.81
N ASN A 316 7.26 20.67 -15.90
CA ASN A 316 7.66 21.76 -14.99
C ASN A 316 8.82 21.35 -14.06
N LEU A 317 8.87 20.07 -13.68
CA LEU A 317 9.93 19.50 -12.86
C LEU A 317 11.20 19.12 -13.66
N GLY A 318 11.18 19.20 -14.99
CA GLY A 318 12.27 18.69 -15.84
C GLY A 318 12.34 17.15 -15.88
N LEU A 319 11.20 16.49 -15.66
CA LEU A 319 11.05 15.04 -15.72
C LEU A 319 10.49 14.61 -17.09
N GLU A 320 11.13 13.62 -17.67
CA GLU A 320 10.55 12.82 -18.75
C GLU A 320 9.21 12.15 -18.35
N TYR A 321 8.27 12.02 -19.29
CA TYR A 321 6.96 11.42 -19.03
C TYR A 321 6.56 10.43 -20.13
N ALA A 322 6.30 9.17 -19.77
CA ALA A 322 5.97 8.10 -20.71
C ALA A 322 4.46 7.99 -21.02
N SER A 323 3.62 8.81 -20.41
CA SER A 323 2.15 8.71 -20.47
C SER A 323 1.60 7.33 -20.06
N SER A 324 2.34 6.58 -19.23
CA SER A 324 1.85 5.34 -18.64
C SER A 324 0.85 5.67 -17.53
N THR A 325 -0.33 5.05 -17.62
CA THR A 325 -1.47 5.32 -16.73
C THR A 325 -1.77 4.11 -15.84
N ASN A 326 -2.60 4.34 -14.81
CA ASN A 326 -3.17 3.33 -13.92
C ASN A 326 -2.15 2.44 -13.18
N LEU A 327 -0.95 2.97 -12.91
CA LEU A 327 0.03 2.29 -12.06
C LEU A 327 -0.55 2.13 -10.65
N GLY A 328 -0.67 0.90 -10.14
CA GLY A 328 -1.23 0.57 -8.82
C GLY A 328 -0.22 0.67 -7.68
N SER A 329 -0.72 0.65 -6.45
CA SER A 329 0.08 0.73 -5.22
C SER A 329 0.57 -0.63 -4.72
N THR A 330 0.14 -1.73 -5.32
CA THR A 330 0.78 -3.03 -5.11
C THR A 330 1.99 -3.14 -6.01
N TRP A 331 3.15 -3.35 -5.40
CA TRP A 331 4.44 -3.45 -6.08
C TRP A 331 5.07 -4.80 -5.79
N TYR A 332 5.78 -5.39 -6.75
CA TYR A 332 6.58 -6.59 -6.53
C TYR A 332 7.93 -6.51 -7.25
N SER A 333 9.03 -6.57 -6.49
CA SER A 333 10.39 -6.34 -7.01
C SER A 333 11.46 -6.58 -5.93
N THR A 334 12.71 -6.22 -6.20
CA THR A 334 13.82 -6.37 -5.23
C THR A 334 13.82 -5.26 -4.16
N PRO A 335 14.46 -5.47 -2.97
CA PRO A 335 14.61 -4.44 -1.94
C PRO A 335 15.24 -3.13 -2.44
N ASN A 336 16.19 -3.28 -3.34
CA ASN A 336 16.93 -2.23 -4.00
C ASN A 336 16.04 -1.30 -4.83
N GLN A 337 15.23 -1.89 -5.71
CA GLN A 337 14.28 -1.13 -6.51
C GLN A 337 13.16 -0.55 -5.64
N PHE A 338 12.71 -1.27 -4.60
CA PHE A 338 11.73 -0.78 -3.63
C PHE A 338 12.20 0.51 -2.95
N ARG A 339 13.46 0.56 -2.50
CA ARG A 339 14.01 1.74 -1.83
C ARG A 339 14.00 2.97 -2.76
N LEU A 340 14.45 2.81 -4.00
CA LEU A 340 14.41 3.89 -5.01
C LEU A 340 12.99 4.34 -5.33
N VAL A 341 12.10 3.41 -5.67
CA VAL A 341 10.72 3.71 -6.07
C VAL A 341 9.93 4.33 -4.92
N SER A 342 10.11 3.85 -3.69
CA SER A 342 9.47 4.42 -2.50
C SER A 342 9.93 5.86 -2.27
N TYR A 343 11.24 6.12 -2.36
CA TYR A 343 11.79 7.46 -2.22
C TYR A 343 11.20 8.47 -3.20
N LEU A 344 11.19 8.09 -4.48
CA LEU A 344 10.66 8.93 -5.55
C LEU A 344 9.14 9.12 -5.42
N THR A 345 8.40 8.07 -5.05
CA THR A 345 6.96 8.16 -4.81
C THR A 345 6.65 9.15 -3.68
N LEU A 346 7.35 9.04 -2.55
CA LEU A 346 7.20 9.93 -1.40
C LEU A 346 7.56 11.38 -1.73
N PHE A 347 8.62 11.60 -2.52
CA PHE A 347 8.94 12.92 -3.05
C PHE A 347 7.78 13.47 -3.90
N GLY A 348 7.28 12.68 -4.84
CA GLY A 348 6.16 13.06 -5.70
C GLY A 348 4.90 13.40 -4.90
N MET A 349 4.57 12.58 -3.89
CA MET A 349 3.45 12.84 -2.98
C MET A 349 3.61 14.18 -2.27
N ALA A 350 4.77 14.45 -1.66
CA ALA A 350 5.01 15.67 -0.91
C ALA A 350 5.06 16.91 -1.80
N TYR A 351 5.64 16.80 -3.00
CA TYR A 351 5.63 17.85 -4.01
C TYR A 351 4.20 18.18 -4.44
N LEU A 352 3.45 17.17 -4.89
CA LEU A 352 2.07 17.35 -5.36
C LEU A 352 1.17 17.92 -4.26
N SER A 353 1.26 17.37 -3.04
CA SER A 353 0.52 17.87 -1.89
C SER A 353 0.73 19.36 -1.70
N ASN A 354 1.97 19.83 -1.81
CA ASN A 354 2.29 21.23 -1.56
C ASN A 354 1.95 22.17 -2.72
N GLU A 355 2.42 21.81 -3.92
CA GLU A 355 2.46 22.71 -5.09
C GLU A 355 1.21 22.58 -5.96
N GLU A 356 0.50 21.44 -5.90
CA GLU A 356 -0.56 21.12 -6.86
C GLU A 356 -1.92 20.87 -6.21
N PHE A 357 -1.99 20.69 -4.89
CA PHE A 357 -3.25 20.63 -4.15
C PHE A 357 -3.45 21.90 -3.32
N ALA A 358 -4.65 22.46 -3.36
CA ALA A 358 -5.06 23.59 -2.53
C ALA A 358 -5.35 23.14 -1.08
N PRO A 359 -5.28 24.05 -0.08
CA PRO A 359 -5.57 23.71 1.32
C PRO A 359 -6.92 22.99 1.55
N PRO A 360 -8.05 23.36 0.90
CA PRO A 360 -9.32 22.65 1.07
C PRO A 360 -9.29 21.21 0.54
N GLU A 361 -8.58 20.96 -0.57
CA GLU A 361 -8.37 19.63 -1.14
C GLU A 361 -7.57 18.75 -0.19
N ARG A 362 -6.44 19.28 0.32
CA ARG A 362 -5.59 18.59 1.31
C ARG A 362 -6.32 18.27 2.61
N ALA A 363 -7.21 19.15 3.05
CA ALA A 363 -8.02 18.96 4.25
C ALA A 363 -9.17 17.96 4.05
N GLY A 364 -9.32 17.39 2.85
CA GLY A 364 -10.40 16.44 2.53
C GLY A 364 -11.80 17.08 2.48
N LYS A 365 -11.90 18.42 2.50
CA LYS A 365 -13.20 19.13 2.55
C LYS A 365 -14.06 18.93 1.32
N LEU A 366 -13.42 18.64 0.18
CA LEU A 366 -14.10 18.36 -1.08
C LEU A 366 -14.48 16.87 -1.24
N GLY A 367 -14.02 16.01 -0.32
CA GLY A 367 -14.32 14.58 -0.34
C GLY A 367 -14.16 13.96 -1.73
N VAL A 368 -15.20 13.28 -2.19
CA VAL A 368 -15.25 12.61 -3.51
C VAL A 368 -15.71 13.52 -4.66
N GLN A 369 -15.94 14.82 -4.44
CA GLN A 369 -16.44 15.73 -5.49
C GLN A 369 -15.46 15.87 -6.66
N LEU A 370 -14.15 15.77 -6.38
CA LEU A 370 -13.10 15.82 -7.39
C LEU A 370 -12.70 14.44 -7.90
N TRP A 371 -13.39 13.37 -7.51
CA TRP A 371 -13.11 12.03 -8.03
C TRP A 371 -13.81 11.84 -9.38
N PRO A 372 -13.16 11.25 -10.41
CA PRO A 372 -11.76 10.77 -10.45
C PRO A 372 -10.72 11.81 -10.93
N ASP A 373 -11.14 13.04 -11.21
CA ASP A 373 -10.29 14.07 -11.84
C ASP A 373 -9.06 14.45 -11.01
N TRP A 374 -9.21 14.88 -9.75
CA TRP A 374 -8.08 15.32 -8.93
C TRP A 374 -8.36 15.15 -7.43
N HIS A 375 -8.33 13.90 -6.97
CA HIS A 375 -8.73 13.56 -5.61
C HIS A 375 -7.53 13.34 -4.67
N TYR A 376 -7.45 14.12 -3.58
CA TYR A 376 -6.33 14.03 -2.64
C TYR A 376 -6.19 12.67 -1.97
N GLY A 377 -7.28 11.90 -1.81
CA GLY A 377 -7.25 10.57 -1.19
C GLY A 377 -6.45 9.52 -1.96
N VAL A 378 -6.12 9.78 -3.24
CA VAL A 378 -5.24 8.93 -4.06
C VAL A 378 -3.89 9.59 -4.38
N LEU A 379 -3.46 10.56 -3.55
CA LEU A 379 -2.18 11.26 -3.73
C LEU A 379 -0.99 10.30 -3.92
N LEU A 380 -0.98 9.15 -3.22
CA LEU A 380 0.06 8.14 -3.38
C LEU A 380 0.14 7.61 -4.84
N LEU A 381 -1.01 7.43 -5.49
CA LEU A 381 -1.10 6.94 -6.87
C LEU A 381 -0.63 8.02 -7.86
N TYR A 382 -0.97 9.28 -7.62
CA TYR A 382 -0.44 10.40 -8.43
C TYR A 382 1.07 10.59 -8.25
N GLY A 383 1.56 10.52 -7.00
CA GLY A 383 2.97 10.68 -6.66
C GLY A 383 3.84 9.61 -7.33
N GLN A 384 3.44 8.33 -7.25
CA GLN A 384 4.16 7.28 -7.96
C GLN A 384 4.05 7.44 -9.48
N ASN A 385 2.89 7.85 -10.02
CA ASN A 385 2.70 7.94 -11.46
C ASN A 385 3.57 9.00 -12.08
N LEU A 386 3.74 10.13 -11.40
CA LEU A 386 4.64 11.19 -11.81
C LEU A 386 6.08 10.69 -11.97
N LEU A 387 6.63 10.03 -10.94
CA LEU A 387 8.05 9.65 -10.94
C LEU A 387 8.33 8.35 -11.69
N MET A 388 7.43 7.36 -11.64
CA MET A 388 7.60 6.12 -12.40
C MET A 388 7.56 6.36 -13.92
N ASN A 389 6.78 7.34 -14.39
CA ASN A 389 6.77 7.69 -15.81
C ASN A 389 8.14 8.18 -16.30
N HIS A 390 8.88 8.88 -15.45
CA HIS A 390 10.25 9.27 -15.73
C HIS A 390 11.16 8.04 -15.85
N LEU A 391 11.10 7.12 -14.89
CA LEU A 391 11.88 5.87 -14.92
C LEU A 391 11.58 5.04 -16.18
N ILE A 392 10.31 4.95 -16.59
CA ILE A 392 9.88 4.26 -17.82
C ILE A 392 10.48 4.96 -19.05
N LYS A 393 10.27 6.27 -19.18
CA LYS A 393 10.65 7.02 -20.39
C LYS A 393 12.16 7.02 -20.61
N THR A 394 12.92 7.12 -19.52
CA THR A 394 14.40 7.08 -19.50
C THR A 394 14.97 5.66 -19.49
N LYS A 395 14.13 4.62 -19.41
CA LYS A 395 14.53 3.20 -19.33
C LYS A 395 15.44 2.89 -18.13
N GLN A 396 15.28 3.64 -17.05
CA GLN A 396 16.02 3.40 -15.80
C GLN A 396 15.48 2.18 -15.04
N LEU A 397 14.22 1.81 -15.24
CA LEU A 397 13.61 0.63 -14.64
C LEU A 397 12.61 0.03 -15.61
N ASN A 398 12.54 -1.29 -15.72
CA ASN A 398 11.51 -1.94 -16.52
C ASN A 398 10.23 -2.07 -15.69
N ILE A 399 9.36 -1.06 -15.76
CA ILE A 399 8.09 -1.09 -15.02
C ILE A 399 7.04 -1.86 -15.82
N VAL A 400 6.65 -3.01 -15.29
CA VAL A 400 5.69 -3.92 -15.92
C VAL A 400 4.34 -3.81 -15.23
N LYS A 401 3.31 -3.42 -15.99
CA LYS A 401 1.93 -3.36 -15.50
C LYS A 401 1.28 -4.74 -15.57
N LEU A 402 0.94 -5.31 -14.41
CA LEU A 402 0.24 -6.59 -14.31
C LEU A 402 -1.23 -6.41 -13.94
N ILE A 403 -1.94 -5.52 -14.63
CA ILE A 403 -3.32 -5.13 -14.26
C ILE A 403 -4.34 -6.28 -14.24
N ASP A 404 -4.06 -7.37 -14.95
CA ASP A 404 -4.91 -8.57 -15.01
C ASP A 404 -4.49 -9.65 -14.00
N TYR A 405 -3.42 -9.44 -13.23
CA TYR A 405 -2.85 -10.45 -12.33
C TYR A 405 -2.57 -9.91 -10.91
N LEU A 406 -2.16 -8.65 -10.81
CA LEU A 406 -1.94 -7.90 -9.57
C LEU A 406 -3.06 -6.88 -9.37
N ASP A 407 -3.58 -6.82 -8.15
CA ASP A 407 -4.79 -6.05 -7.79
C ASP A 407 -6.01 -6.48 -8.60
N TYR A 408 -6.14 -7.80 -8.75
CA TYR A 408 -7.27 -8.40 -9.46
C TYR A 408 -8.56 -8.18 -8.65
N PRO A 409 -9.65 -7.65 -9.25
CA PRO A 409 -10.85 -7.35 -8.48
C PRO A 409 -11.49 -8.58 -7.82
N ALA A 410 -11.77 -8.46 -6.52
CA ALA A 410 -12.35 -9.53 -5.72
C ALA A 410 -13.73 -10.00 -6.18
N HIS A 411 -14.46 -9.27 -7.04
CA HIS A 411 -15.79 -9.69 -7.49
C HIS A 411 -15.81 -10.60 -8.71
N TYR A 412 -14.67 -10.78 -9.39
CA TYR A 412 -14.59 -11.60 -10.60
C TYR A 412 -14.54 -13.11 -10.29
N SER A 413 -14.79 -13.92 -11.32
CA SER A 413 -14.90 -15.39 -11.21
C SER A 413 -13.69 -16.14 -11.77
N THR A 414 -12.58 -15.45 -12.03
CA THR A 414 -11.36 -16.06 -12.56
C THR A 414 -10.76 -17.04 -11.57
N ASP A 415 -10.16 -18.11 -12.09
CA ASP A 415 -9.46 -19.12 -11.31
C ASP A 415 -8.29 -18.49 -10.54
N VAL A 416 -8.23 -18.69 -9.22
CA VAL A 416 -7.18 -18.16 -8.34
C VAL A 416 -5.79 -18.73 -8.64
N ASN A 417 -5.70 -19.83 -9.39
CA ASN A 417 -4.45 -20.36 -9.88
C ASN A 417 -3.89 -19.59 -11.10
N LYS A 418 -4.64 -18.61 -11.63
CA LYS A 418 -4.26 -17.79 -12.80
C LYS A 418 -4.06 -16.31 -12.50
N ILE A 419 -4.23 -15.90 -11.24
CA ILE A 419 -4.09 -14.51 -10.77
C ILE A 419 -3.18 -14.48 -9.55
N ILE A 420 -2.38 -13.43 -9.38
CA ILE A 420 -1.32 -13.37 -8.36
C ILE A 420 -1.84 -12.74 -7.06
N HIS A 421 -2.68 -11.72 -7.16
CA HIS A 421 -3.08 -10.90 -6.03
C HIS A 421 -4.50 -10.36 -6.24
N ILE A 422 -5.36 -10.50 -5.25
CA ILE A 422 -6.75 -10.04 -5.29
C ILE A 422 -6.91 -8.79 -4.43
N HIS A 423 -7.56 -7.75 -4.94
CA HIS A 423 -7.83 -6.50 -4.24
C HIS A 423 -9.33 -6.24 -4.06
N VAL A 424 -9.71 -5.72 -2.90
CA VAL A 424 -11.10 -5.39 -2.55
C VAL A 424 -11.36 -3.91 -2.82
N PHE A 425 -11.68 -3.61 -4.07
CA PHE A 425 -12.12 -2.27 -4.47
C PHE A 425 -13.42 -1.87 -3.76
N HIS A 426 -13.62 -0.55 -3.65
CA HIS A 426 -14.83 0.01 -3.05
C HIS A 426 -16.06 -0.34 -3.91
N GLY A 427 -17.06 -0.98 -3.29
CA GLY A 427 -18.29 -1.38 -3.97
C GLY A 427 -19.16 -2.29 -3.10
N SER A 428 -20.31 -2.69 -3.63
CA SER A 428 -21.25 -3.64 -3.02
C SER A 428 -21.30 -4.97 -3.78
N ASP A 429 -20.22 -5.31 -4.49
CA ASP A 429 -20.13 -6.57 -5.21
C ASP A 429 -20.16 -7.78 -4.27
N MET A 430 -20.12 -9.01 -4.84
CA MET A 430 -20.26 -10.25 -4.07
C MET A 430 -19.44 -10.27 -2.76
N PHE A 431 -18.17 -9.88 -2.80
CA PHE A 431 -17.39 -9.62 -1.60
C PHE A 431 -17.11 -8.13 -1.45
N SER A 432 -17.72 -7.50 -0.45
CA SER A 432 -17.52 -6.11 -0.07
C SER A 432 -17.03 -6.01 1.36
N LYS A 433 -15.91 -5.31 1.58
CA LYS A 433 -15.38 -5.07 2.93
C LYS A 433 -16.36 -4.32 3.84
N PHE A 434 -17.19 -3.45 3.27
CA PHE A 434 -18.19 -2.69 4.03
C PHE A 434 -19.32 -3.59 4.52
N GLU A 435 -19.85 -4.42 3.62
CA GLU A 435 -20.89 -5.40 3.95
C GLU A 435 -20.37 -6.47 4.93
N PHE A 436 -19.08 -6.80 4.85
CA PHE A 436 -18.43 -7.71 5.77
C PHE A 436 -18.32 -7.15 7.18
N LYS A 437 -17.95 -5.88 7.31
CA LYS A 437 -17.98 -5.18 8.59
C LYS A 437 -19.39 -5.04 9.15
N ALA A 438 -20.39 -4.86 8.28
CA ALA A 438 -21.80 -4.79 8.67
C ALA A 438 -22.41 -6.15 9.06
N GLY A 439 -21.64 -7.25 8.97
CA GLY A 439 -22.08 -8.59 9.36
C GLY A 439 -22.99 -9.29 8.33
N LYS A 440 -23.11 -8.76 7.11
CA LYS A 440 -23.98 -9.33 6.05
C LYS A 440 -23.63 -10.78 5.70
N TYR A 441 -22.37 -11.17 5.88
CA TYR A 441 -21.89 -12.52 5.56
C TYR A 441 -21.89 -13.50 6.76
N ASP A 442 -22.29 -13.06 7.96
CA ASP A 442 -22.11 -13.84 9.20
C ASP A 442 -22.92 -15.14 9.21
N ASN A 443 -24.10 -15.11 8.58
CA ASN A 443 -25.02 -16.24 8.48
C ASN A 443 -24.88 -17.05 7.19
N ILE A 444 -23.87 -16.77 6.36
CA ILE A 444 -23.65 -17.56 5.15
C ILE A 444 -23.17 -18.96 5.54
N SER A 445 -23.87 -19.97 4.99
CA SER A 445 -23.56 -21.39 5.18
C SER A 445 -22.22 -21.76 4.54
N ASN A 446 -21.70 -22.94 4.88
CA ASN A 446 -20.41 -23.41 4.34
C ASN A 446 -20.41 -23.60 2.80
N ASN A 447 -21.57 -23.60 2.14
CA ASN A 447 -21.67 -23.67 0.69
C ASN A 447 -21.64 -22.26 0.08
N ILE A 448 -20.46 -21.65 0.11
CA ILE A 448 -20.21 -20.30 -0.39
C ILE A 448 -20.04 -20.23 -1.91
N GLY A 449 -20.07 -21.35 -2.64
CA GLY A 449 -19.72 -21.43 -4.06
C GLY A 449 -18.34 -22.05 -4.31
N ASN A 450 -17.83 -21.96 -5.54
CA ASN A 450 -16.55 -22.57 -5.93
C ASN A 450 -15.34 -21.78 -5.39
N PRO A 451 -14.62 -22.27 -4.35
CA PRO A 451 -13.53 -21.53 -3.71
C PRO A 451 -12.29 -21.36 -4.60
N ASN A 452 -12.25 -21.96 -5.79
CA ASN A 452 -11.18 -21.76 -6.76
C ASN A 452 -11.38 -20.49 -7.61
N THR A 453 -12.48 -19.76 -7.44
CA THR A 453 -12.71 -18.49 -8.16
C THR A 453 -12.48 -17.30 -7.25
N ALA A 454 -11.94 -16.19 -7.78
CA ALA A 454 -11.48 -15.05 -6.98
C ALA A 454 -12.50 -14.56 -5.93
N LYS A 455 -13.76 -14.39 -6.32
CA LYS A 455 -14.85 -13.94 -5.42
C LYS A 455 -15.16 -14.87 -4.26
N PHE A 456 -15.23 -16.17 -4.51
CA PHE A 456 -15.54 -17.15 -3.48
C PHE A 456 -14.30 -17.48 -2.65
N TYR A 457 -13.11 -17.40 -3.25
CA TYR A 457 -11.85 -17.46 -2.53
C TYR A 457 -11.71 -16.31 -1.53
N ALA A 458 -11.93 -15.07 -1.95
CA ALA A 458 -11.92 -13.89 -1.10
C ALA A 458 -12.92 -14.03 0.05
N LEU A 459 -14.17 -14.39 -0.25
CA LEU A 459 -15.19 -14.64 0.76
C LEU A 459 -14.79 -15.76 1.74
N LYS A 460 -14.23 -16.87 1.25
CA LYS A 460 -13.73 -17.97 2.09
C LYS A 460 -12.65 -17.49 3.06
N MET A 461 -11.61 -16.84 2.54
CA MET A 461 -10.48 -16.37 3.35
C MET A 461 -10.93 -15.34 4.39
N ALA A 462 -11.88 -14.48 4.03
CA ALA A 462 -12.46 -13.52 4.95
C ALA A 462 -13.30 -14.18 6.06
N LEU A 463 -14.19 -15.10 5.70
CA LEU A 463 -15.02 -15.82 6.68
C LEU A 463 -14.18 -16.70 7.60
N GLU A 464 -13.24 -17.47 7.07
CA GLU A 464 -12.32 -18.28 7.88
C GLU A 464 -11.41 -17.39 8.74
N GLY A 465 -10.92 -16.28 8.16
CA GLY A 465 -10.19 -15.25 8.90
C GLY A 465 -10.99 -14.71 10.08
N LYS A 466 -12.30 -14.52 9.96
CA LYS A 466 -13.16 -14.08 11.07
C LYS A 466 -13.54 -15.20 12.06
N LYS A 467 -13.85 -16.41 11.57
CA LYS A 467 -14.42 -17.51 12.36
C LYS A 467 -13.37 -18.35 13.09
N LEU A 468 -12.22 -18.63 12.49
CA LEU A 468 -11.20 -19.48 13.09
C LEU A 468 -10.55 -18.80 14.28
N SER A 469 -10.42 -19.52 15.39
CA SER A 469 -9.62 -19.08 16.53
C SER A 469 -8.15 -18.90 16.11
N PRO A 470 -7.38 -18.09 16.86
CA PRO A 470 -5.96 -17.96 16.58
C PRO A 470 -5.20 -19.29 16.62
N ASN A 471 -5.55 -20.20 17.54
CA ASN A 471 -4.93 -21.53 17.62
C ASN A 471 -5.22 -22.38 16.38
N GLU A 472 -6.43 -22.32 15.82
CA GLU A 472 -6.76 -23.02 14.58
C GLU A 472 -5.95 -22.47 13.39
N LEU A 473 -5.81 -21.14 13.29
CA LEU A 473 -4.97 -20.51 12.26
C LEU A 473 -3.50 -20.94 12.39
N LEU A 474 -2.97 -21.04 13.62
CA LEU A 474 -1.62 -21.50 13.87
C LEU A 474 -1.42 -22.97 13.53
N SER A 475 -2.37 -23.83 13.90
CA SER A 475 -2.34 -25.24 13.53
C SER A 475 -2.30 -25.43 12.00
N LEU A 476 -3.07 -24.61 11.26
CA LEU A 476 -3.01 -24.60 9.79
C LEU A 476 -1.60 -24.23 9.28
N LEU A 477 -0.97 -23.20 9.86
CA LEU A 477 0.38 -22.75 9.48
C LEU A 477 1.46 -23.79 9.82
N GLU A 478 1.38 -24.41 10.99
CA GLU A 478 2.33 -25.44 11.45
C GLU A 478 2.26 -26.70 10.60
N THR A 479 1.03 -27.16 10.28
CA THR A 479 0.80 -28.30 9.40
C THR A 479 1.45 -28.10 8.03
N GLN A 480 1.44 -26.87 7.50
CA GLN A 480 2.13 -26.57 6.23
C GLN A 480 3.65 -26.56 6.37
N SER A 481 4.15 -26.10 7.51
CA SER A 481 5.58 -26.03 7.76
C SER A 481 6.20 -27.42 7.92
N SER A 482 5.49 -28.36 8.58
CA SER A 482 5.96 -29.74 8.78
C SER A 482 6.00 -30.57 7.49
N LEU A 483 5.22 -30.20 6.46
CA LEU A 483 5.27 -30.87 5.15
C LEU A 483 6.47 -30.44 4.28
N LYS A 484 7.17 -29.36 4.67
CA LYS A 484 8.28 -28.76 3.93
C LYS A 484 9.67 -29.11 4.49
N ASP A 485 9.75 -29.53 5.74
CA ASP A 485 10.93 -30.16 6.34
C ASP A 485 11.05 -31.61 5.81
#